data_AF-W2QPJ0-F1
#
_entry.id   AF-W2QPJ0-F1
#
_cell.length_a   1.000
_cell.length_b   1.000
_cell.length_c   1.000
_cell.angle_alpha   90.00
_cell.angle_beta   90.00
_cell.angle_gamma   90.00
#
_symmetry.space_group_name_H-M   'P 1'
#
loop_
_entity.id
_entity.type
_entity.pdbx_description
1 polymer ?
#
loop_
_entity_poly.entity_id
_entity_poly.type
_entity_poly.pdbx_seq_one_letter_code
_entity_poly.pdbx_strand_id
1 'polypeptide(L)'
;MQYPRWLSGTDLNANASQLGAFAVYLWRFGMNKTGTGNKYSTICAKLCAVRWYHRNNVGYDPGVDASHAILLRGIRRFTSPVTKQYPLSAHLLHEIFRKLDLKNARVRLLWGGLLLGYFFLLRRSKYLFIGNQHHAYVLKLNGISLYDEATGPCKASRAKRVGITLMGAKNNQFGREEVRYHDRSGDAVICPVLAARWVIKGARAFGTTPEQPALSTGYGTGISAKELATTIKMAVAACGMDPTRYSTHSVRIGGATALLNAGADRLAIKVMGRWLSSAFEEYPVLTADGSSGLSKLMC
;
A
#
# COMPACT_ATOMS: atom_id res chain seq x y z
N MET A 1 -33.43 6.61 -24.42
CA MET A 1 -33.56 7.89 -23.69
C MET A 1 -32.70 8.91 -24.39
N GLN A 2 -33.28 10.02 -24.86
CA GLN A 2 -32.53 11.17 -25.34
C GLN A 2 -32.24 12.06 -24.14
N TYR A 3 -30.98 12.08 -23.70
CA TYR A 3 -30.53 12.97 -22.63
C TYR A 3 -29.94 14.24 -23.24
N PRO A 4 -30.12 15.41 -22.60
CA PRO A 4 -29.43 16.62 -23.02
C PRO A 4 -27.92 16.42 -22.91
N ARG A 5 -27.16 17.14 -23.74
CA ARG A 5 -25.69 17.04 -23.76
C ARG A 5 -25.06 17.50 -22.44
N TRP A 6 -25.74 18.38 -21.71
CA TRP A 6 -25.31 18.97 -20.45
C TRP A 6 -26.31 18.71 -19.34
N LEU A 7 -25.82 18.58 -18.11
CA LEU A 7 -26.66 18.57 -16.92
C LEU A 7 -27.21 19.98 -16.67
N SER A 8 -28.31 20.08 -15.93
CA SER A 8 -28.94 21.35 -15.57
C SER A 8 -28.39 21.87 -14.22
N GLY A 9 -28.41 23.18 -14.00
CA GLY A 9 -28.17 23.76 -12.67
C GLY A 9 -29.40 23.72 -11.76
N THR A 10 -30.58 23.47 -12.32
CA THR A 10 -31.87 23.61 -11.61
C THR A 10 -32.71 22.33 -11.62
N ASP A 11 -32.56 21.46 -12.61
CA ASP A 11 -33.37 20.25 -12.77
C ASP A 11 -32.68 19.02 -12.15
N LEU A 12 -32.92 18.82 -10.85
CA LEU A 12 -32.34 17.70 -10.10
C LEU A 12 -32.85 16.33 -10.55
N ASN A 13 -34.10 16.24 -11.01
CA ASN A 13 -34.72 14.97 -11.41
C ASN A 13 -34.13 14.48 -12.74
N ALA A 14 -34.01 15.36 -13.73
CA ALA A 14 -33.37 15.03 -15.00
C ALA A 14 -31.89 14.67 -14.79
N ASN A 15 -31.19 15.42 -13.93
CA ASN A 15 -29.81 15.13 -13.58
C ASN A 15 -29.66 13.76 -12.90
N ALA A 16 -30.54 13.42 -11.96
CA ALA A 16 -30.54 12.12 -11.29
C ALA A 16 -30.77 10.97 -12.29
N SER A 17 -31.71 11.14 -13.22
CA SER A 17 -31.95 10.14 -14.28
C SER A 17 -30.73 9.98 -15.19
N GLN A 18 -30.13 11.08 -15.65
CA GLN A 18 -28.99 11.05 -16.56
C GLN A 18 -27.73 10.48 -15.90
N LEU A 19 -27.39 10.95 -14.70
CA LEU A 19 -26.27 10.42 -13.91
C LEU A 19 -26.51 8.98 -13.49
N GLY A 20 -27.76 8.61 -13.23
CA GLY A 20 -28.15 7.23 -12.94
C GLY A 20 -27.97 6.31 -14.13
N ALA A 21 -28.44 6.70 -15.32
CA ALA A 21 -28.21 5.97 -16.56
C ALA A 21 -26.70 5.82 -16.86
N PHE A 22 -25.92 6.88 -16.63
CA PHE A 22 -24.47 6.84 -16.75
C PHE A 22 -23.83 5.88 -15.72
N ALA A 23 -24.29 5.88 -14.47
CA ALA A 23 -23.81 4.96 -13.45
C ALA A 23 -24.10 3.49 -13.82
N VAL A 24 -25.29 3.19 -14.35
CA VAL A 24 -25.66 1.86 -14.85
C VAL A 24 -24.80 1.47 -16.06
N TYR A 25 -24.56 2.39 -16.99
CA TYR A 25 -23.66 2.17 -18.12
C TYR A 25 -22.24 1.80 -17.63
N LEU A 26 -21.69 2.59 -16.71
CA LEU A 26 -20.39 2.33 -16.10
C LEU A 26 -20.35 0.98 -15.37
N TRP A 27 -21.45 0.59 -14.73
CA TRP A 27 -21.57 -0.67 -14.01
C TRP A 27 -21.66 -1.89 -14.94
N ARG A 28 -22.35 -1.79 -16.09
CA ARG A 28 -22.53 -2.93 -17.01
C ARG A 28 -21.37 -3.09 -17.99
N PHE A 29 -21.01 -2.00 -18.67
CA PHE A 29 -20.10 -2.06 -19.82
C PHE A 29 -18.71 -1.55 -19.49
N GLY A 30 -18.58 -0.83 -18.37
CA GLY A 30 -17.36 -0.11 -18.11
C GLY A 30 -17.12 1.00 -19.13
N MET A 31 -16.18 1.86 -18.80
CA MET A 31 -15.65 2.86 -19.73
C MET A 31 -14.14 2.78 -19.52
N ASN A 32 -13.62 1.64 -19.96
CA ASN A 32 -12.27 1.17 -19.77
C ASN A 32 -11.92 0.27 -20.96
N LYS A 33 -10.63 -0.02 -21.14
CA LYS A 33 -10.13 -0.77 -22.30
C LYS A 33 -10.62 -2.22 -22.35
N THR A 34 -11.09 -2.77 -21.23
CA THR A 34 -11.52 -4.17 -21.12
C THR A 34 -13.00 -4.36 -21.43
N GLY A 35 -13.80 -3.30 -21.55
CA GLY A 35 -15.24 -3.40 -21.80
C GLY A 35 -16.02 -4.08 -20.66
N THR A 36 -15.46 -4.07 -19.44
CA THR A 36 -16.06 -4.74 -18.27
C THR A 36 -16.57 -3.73 -17.25
N GLY A 37 -17.71 -4.03 -16.64
CA GLY A 37 -18.31 -3.25 -15.56
C GLY A 37 -17.34 -2.72 -14.49
N ASN A 38 -17.46 -1.44 -14.15
CA ASN A 38 -16.68 -0.81 -13.10
C ASN A 38 -17.17 -1.23 -11.70
N LYS A 39 -16.25 -1.28 -10.74
CA LYS A 39 -16.61 -1.43 -9.32
C LYS A 39 -17.28 -0.16 -8.80
N TYR A 40 -18.11 -0.32 -7.77
CA TYR A 40 -18.85 0.78 -7.12
C TYR A 40 -17.99 2.02 -6.83
N SER A 41 -16.83 1.85 -6.21
CA SER A 41 -15.94 2.98 -5.88
C SER A 41 -15.42 3.72 -7.12
N THR A 42 -15.16 3.01 -8.21
CA THR A 42 -14.77 3.61 -9.49
C THR A 42 -15.92 4.39 -10.13
N ILE A 43 -17.14 3.87 -10.03
CA ILE A 43 -18.35 4.58 -10.49
C ILE A 43 -18.50 5.89 -9.73
N CYS A 44 -18.44 5.85 -8.39
CA CYS A 44 -18.48 7.06 -7.56
C CYS A 44 -17.38 8.06 -7.95
N ALA A 45 -16.14 7.61 -8.16
CA ALA A 45 -15.05 8.49 -8.56
C ALA A 45 -15.31 9.19 -9.91
N LYS A 46 -15.85 8.47 -10.90
CA LYS A 46 -16.22 9.05 -12.20
C LYS A 46 -17.36 10.04 -12.08
N LEU A 47 -18.39 9.74 -11.29
CA LEU A 47 -19.50 10.66 -11.02
C LEU A 47 -19.01 11.93 -10.29
N CYS A 48 -18.10 11.79 -9.33
CA CYS A 48 -17.47 12.93 -8.67
C CYS A 48 -16.69 13.82 -9.66
N ALA A 49 -16.01 13.23 -10.65
CA ALA A 49 -15.31 14.01 -11.67
C ALA A 49 -16.29 14.84 -12.53
N VAL A 50 -17.46 14.29 -12.88
CA VAL A 50 -18.50 15.03 -13.61
C VAL A 50 -19.00 16.22 -12.80
N ARG A 51 -19.33 16.00 -11.51
CA ARG A 51 -19.77 17.08 -10.61
C ARG A 51 -18.69 18.13 -10.38
N TRP A 52 -17.44 17.69 -10.20
CA TRP A 52 -16.30 18.58 -10.04
C TRP A 52 -16.12 19.47 -11.27
N TYR A 53 -16.24 18.92 -12.49
CA TYR A 53 -16.14 19.71 -13.71
C TYR A 53 -17.19 20.81 -13.77
N HIS A 54 -18.47 20.49 -13.51
CA HIS A 54 -19.55 21.48 -13.52
C HIS A 54 -19.31 22.57 -12.48
N ARG A 55 -18.92 22.18 -11.26
CA ARG A 55 -18.68 23.12 -10.18
C ARG A 55 -17.55 24.10 -10.51
N ASN A 56 -16.45 23.62 -11.10
CA ASN A 56 -15.24 24.44 -11.29
C ASN A 56 -15.17 25.13 -12.66
N ASN A 57 -15.87 24.65 -13.68
CA ASN A 57 -15.78 25.20 -15.04
C ASN A 57 -17.10 25.84 -15.51
N VAL A 58 -18.24 25.45 -14.92
CA VAL A 58 -19.57 25.91 -15.35
C VAL A 58 -20.26 26.75 -14.26
N GLY A 59 -19.78 26.69 -13.01
CA GLY A 59 -20.24 27.57 -11.92
C GLY A 59 -21.41 27.02 -11.11
N TYR A 60 -21.82 25.76 -11.30
CA TYR A 60 -22.85 25.12 -10.49
C TYR A 60 -22.55 23.64 -10.23
N ASP A 61 -23.10 23.09 -9.15
CA ASP A 61 -23.14 21.64 -8.95
C ASP A 61 -24.49 21.12 -9.46
N PRO A 62 -24.52 20.19 -10.43
CA PRO A 62 -25.79 19.69 -10.97
C PRO A 62 -26.66 19.03 -9.91
N GLY A 63 -26.08 18.61 -8.77
CA GLY A 63 -26.83 17.97 -7.70
C GLY A 63 -27.47 16.64 -8.15
N VAL A 64 -28.07 15.94 -7.19
CA VAL A 64 -28.90 14.74 -7.43
C VAL A 64 -29.91 14.63 -6.30
N ASP A 65 -31.06 14.02 -6.57
CA ASP A 65 -32.08 13.72 -5.57
C ASP A 65 -31.80 12.38 -4.82
N ALA A 66 -32.72 11.99 -3.93
CA ALA A 66 -32.63 10.76 -3.15
C ALA A 66 -32.70 9.47 -4.00
N SER A 67 -33.32 9.51 -5.18
CA SER A 67 -33.46 8.34 -6.07
C SER A 67 -32.09 7.88 -6.59
N HIS A 68 -31.19 8.83 -6.87
CA HIS A 68 -29.83 8.54 -7.30
C HIS A 68 -29.04 7.81 -6.20
N ALA A 69 -29.23 8.18 -4.93
CA ALA A 69 -28.60 7.49 -3.80
C ALA A 69 -29.14 6.06 -3.62
N ILE A 70 -30.43 5.83 -3.87
CA ILE A 70 -31.03 4.48 -3.87
C ILE A 70 -30.42 3.62 -4.98
N LEU A 71 -30.31 4.15 -6.20
CA LEU A 71 -29.69 3.46 -7.32
C LEU A 71 -28.25 3.06 -7.01
N LEU A 72 -27.43 3.99 -6.49
CA LEU A 72 -26.04 3.70 -6.14
C LEU A 72 -25.93 2.62 -5.05
N ARG A 73 -26.84 2.61 -4.07
CA ARG A 73 -26.92 1.51 -3.08
C ARG A 73 -27.26 0.17 -3.74
N GLY A 74 -28.18 0.17 -4.71
CA GLY A 74 -28.50 -1.00 -5.53
C GLY A 74 -27.27 -1.53 -6.26
N ILE A 75 -26.58 -0.67 -7.02
CA ILE A 75 -25.34 -1.02 -7.72
C ILE A 75 -24.30 -1.59 -6.75
N ARG A 76 -24.13 -0.98 -5.57
CA ARG A 76 -23.20 -1.49 -4.56
C ARG A 76 -23.56 -2.90 -4.10
N ARG A 77 -24.86 -3.18 -3.87
CA ARG A 77 -25.36 -4.48 -3.43
C ARG A 77 -25.16 -5.57 -4.49
N PHE A 78 -25.36 -5.24 -5.77
CA PHE A 78 -25.19 -6.18 -6.89
C PHE A 78 -23.75 -6.25 -7.42
N THR A 79 -22.86 -5.38 -6.97
CA THR A 79 -21.43 -5.48 -7.28
C THR A 79 -20.78 -6.49 -6.35
N SER A 80 -20.07 -7.48 -6.90
CA SER A 80 -19.31 -8.43 -6.09
C SER A 80 -18.37 -7.68 -5.12
N PRO A 81 -18.28 -8.11 -3.85
CA PRO A 81 -17.40 -7.48 -2.87
C PRO A 81 -15.98 -7.31 -3.41
N VAL A 82 -15.30 -6.25 -2.97
CA VAL A 82 -13.89 -6.07 -3.30
C VAL A 82 -13.11 -7.20 -2.64
N THR A 83 -12.53 -8.07 -3.45
CA THR A 83 -11.67 -9.14 -2.97
C THR A 83 -10.48 -8.54 -2.24
N LYS A 84 -10.45 -8.70 -0.91
CA LYS A 84 -9.34 -8.20 -0.08
C LYS A 84 -8.08 -9.01 -0.39
N GLN A 85 -6.95 -8.31 -0.42
CA GLN A 85 -5.64 -8.95 -0.52
C GLN A 85 -5.26 -9.60 0.81
N TYR A 86 -4.54 -10.71 0.75
CA TYR A 86 -4.10 -11.41 1.94
C TYR A 86 -2.81 -10.85 2.52
N PRO A 87 -2.61 -10.95 3.85
CA PRO A 87 -1.37 -10.58 4.50
C PRO A 87 -0.22 -11.46 4.02
N LEU A 88 0.95 -10.83 3.80
CA LEU A 88 2.20 -11.57 3.66
C LEU A 88 2.66 -12.05 5.05
N SER A 89 2.60 -13.35 5.32
CA SER A 89 2.99 -13.92 6.62
C SER A 89 4.50 -14.09 6.77
N ALA A 90 4.98 -14.28 8.01
CA ALA A 90 6.38 -14.62 8.28
C ALA A 90 6.80 -15.92 7.58
N HIS A 91 5.91 -16.92 7.54
CA HIS A 91 6.15 -18.15 6.78
C HIS A 91 6.43 -17.88 5.30
N LEU A 92 5.58 -17.09 4.62
CA LEU A 92 5.82 -16.71 3.22
C LEU A 92 7.10 -15.89 3.02
N LEU A 93 7.50 -15.07 4.00
CA LEU A 93 8.78 -14.36 3.96
C LEU A 93 9.98 -15.34 4.01
N HIS A 94 9.92 -16.39 4.82
CA HIS A 94 10.93 -17.45 4.80
C HIS A 94 10.93 -18.20 3.46
N GLU A 95 9.76 -18.52 2.89
CA GLU A 95 9.67 -19.18 1.58
C GLU A 95 10.26 -18.33 0.45
N ILE A 96 10.05 -17.01 0.50
CA ILE A 96 10.71 -16.07 -0.42
C ILE A 96 12.22 -16.17 -0.22
N PHE A 97 12.70 -16.01 1.02
CA PHE A 97 14.13 -15.98 1.34
C PHE A 97 14.89 -17.22 0.86
N ARG A 98 14.33 -18.42 1.02
CA ARG A 98 14.96 -19.68 0.59
C ARG A 98 15.28 -19.72 -0.91
N LYS A 99 14.60 -18.91 -1.72
CA LYS A 99 14.75 -18.85 -3.18
C LYS A 99 15.62 -17.68 -3.66
N LEU A 100 16.12 -16.84 -2.75
CA LEU A 100 16.89 -15.65 -3.11
C LEU A 100 18.40 -15.95 -3.11
N ASP A 101 19.08 -15.53 -4.18
CA ASP A 101 20.54 -15.46 -4.20
C ASP A 101 21.04 -14.09 -3.73
N LEU A 102 21.44 -14.00 -2.46
CA LEU A 102 21.98 -12.78 -1.88
C LEU A 102 23.43 -12.48 -2.28
N LYS A 103 24.05 -13.25 -3.17
CA LYS A 103 25.29 -12.85 -3.85
C LYS A 103 25.01 -11.72 -4.86
N ASN A 104 23.82 -11.70 -5.45
CA ASN A 104 23.38 -10.66 -6.38
C ASN A 104 22.96 -9.37 -5.65
N ALA A 105 23.56 -8.23 -6.01
CA ALA A 105 23.29 -6.94 -5.38
C ALA A 105 21.83 -6.47 -5.54
N ARG A 106 21.21 -6.72 -6.70
CA ARG A 106 19.80 -6.37 -6.96
C ARG A 106 18.87 -7.15 -6.04
N VAL A 107 19.15 -8.43 -5.83
CA VAL A 107 18.37 -9.30 -4.94
C VAL A 107 18.51 -8.84 -3.48
N ARG A 108 19.68 -8.34 -3.05
CA ARG A 108 19.84 -7.70 -1.72
C ARG A 108 18.93 -6.48 -1.56
N LEU A 109 18.88 -5.60 -2.56
CA LEU A 109 17.96 -4.45 -2.55
C LEU A 109 16.50 -4.90 -2.50
N LEU A 110 16.13 -5.91 -3.28
CA LEU A 110 14.76 -6.45 -3.29
C LEU A 110 14.37 -7.02 -1.92
N TRP A 111 15.23 -7.85 -1.32
CA TRP A 111 14.97 -8.46 -0.02
C TRP A 111 14.94 -7.42 1.10
N GLY A 112 15.95 -6.54 1.15
CA GLY A 112 16.00 -5.46 2.12
C GLY A 112 14.81 -4.52 2.00
N GLY A 113 14.42 -4.16 0.77
CA GLY A 113 13.24 -3.34 0.48
C GLY A 113 11.94 -3.99 0.89
N LEU A 114 11.76 -5.30 0.64
CA LEU A 114 10.60 -6.07 1.08
C LEU A 114 10.44 -6.01 2.60
N LEU A 115 11.53 -6.28 3.33
CA LEU A 115 11.52 -6.28 4.79
C LEU A 115 11.33 -4.88 5.37
N LEU A 116 11.96 -3.84 4.82
CA LEU A 116 11.68 -2.46 5.25
C LEU A 116 10.20 -2.10 5.01
N GLY A 117 9.64 -2.53 3.86
CA GLY A 117 8.22 -2.35 3.57
C GLY A 117 7.31 -3.07 4.56
N TYR A 118 7.71 -4.25 5.02
CA TYR A 118 6.98 -5.07 5.99
C TYR A 118 7.03 -4.44 7.39
N PHE A 119 8.23 -4.24 7.94
CA PHE A 119 8.41 -3.74 9.30
C PHE A 119 7.90 -2.31 9.46
N PHE A 120 8.19 -1.41 8.54
CA PHE A 120 7.75 0.00 8.63
C PHE A 120 6.39 0.26 7.97
N LEU A 121 5.65 -0.80 7.62
CA LEU A 121 4.34 -0.75 6.97
C LEU A 121 4.34 0.17 5.75
N LEU A 122 5.39 0.20 4.94
CA LEU A 122 5.48 1.19 3.87
C LEU A 122 4.48 0.88 2.75
N ARG A 123 3.81 1.91 2.26
CA ARG A 123 3.09 1.81 0.99
C ARG A 123 4.12 1.72 -0.14
N ARG A 124 3.84 0.93 -1.19
CA ARG A 124 4.73 0.78 -2.36
C ARG A 124 5.31 2.11 -2.88
N SER A 125 4.50 3.17 -2.92
CA SER A 125 4.90 4.50 -3.43
C SER A 125 5.95 5.21 -2.58
N LYS A 126 6.22 4.74 -1.35
CA LYS A 126 7.22 5.31 -0.45
C LYS A 126 8.62 4.73 -0.64
N TYR A 127 8.79 3.63 -1.38
CA TYR A 127 10.10 2.97 -1.45
C TYR A 127 10.38 2.23 -2.76
N LEU A 128 9.36 1.97 -3.59
CA LEU A 128 9.51 1.25 -4.86
C LEU A 128 9.32 2.18 -6.05
N PHE A 129 9.96 1.79 -7.16
CA PHE A 129 9.71 2.38 -8.47
C PHE A 129 8.37 1.88 -9.04
N ILE A 130 7.63 2.76 -9.71
CA ILE A 130 6.38 2.47 -10.42
C ILE A 130 6.64 2.69 -11.91
N GLY A 131 6.87 1.58 -12.62
CA GLY A 131 7.49 1.66 -13.95
C GLY A 131 8.90 2.22 -13.82
N ASN A 132 9.23 3.23 -14.63
CA ASN A 132 10.54 3.91 -14.61
C ASN A 132 10.52 5.22 -13.79
N GLN A 133 9.55 5.36 -12.89
CA GLN A 133 9.33 6.58 -12.11
C GLN A 133 9.27 6.25 -10.62
N HIS A 134 9.55 7.22 -9.78
CA HIS A 134 9.34 7.16 -8.33
C HIS A 134 8.72 8.47 -7.85
N HIS A 135 8.10 8.45 -6.67
CA HIS A 135 7.54 9.67 -6.10
C HIS A 135 8.62 10.53 -5.46
N ALA A 136 8.44 11.86 -5.43
CA ALA A 136 9.35 12.80 -4.80
C ALA A 136 9.64 12.50 -3.32
N TYR A 137 8.69 11.85 -2.62
CA TYR A 137 8.80 11.45 -1.22
C TYR A 137 9.30 10.00 -1.02
N VAL A 138 9.91 9.39 -2.03
CA VAL A 138 10.51 8.05 -1.90
C VAL A 138 11.60 8.04 -0.83
N LEU A 139 11.73 6.93 -0.10
CA LEU A 139 12.78 6.71 0.87
C LEU A 139 14.14 6.81 0.18
N LYS A 140 14.91 7.80 0.59
CA LYS A 140 16.29 8.02 0.14
C LYS A 140 17.26 7.18 0.93
N LEU A 141 18.45 6.95 0.39
CA LEU A 141 19.49 6.16 1.06
C LEU A 141 19.94 6.81 2.38
N ASN A 142 20.12 8.14 2.40
CA ASN A 142 20.44 8.89 3.62
C ASN A 142 19.32 8.91 4.66
N GLY A 143 18.09 8.56 4.25
CA GLY A 143 16.96 8.39 5.15
C GLY A 143 16.99 7.06 5.90
N ILE A 144 18.03 6.23 5.77
CA ILE A 144 18.19 4.98 6.54
C ILE A 144 19.38 5.14 7.49
N SER A 145 19.12 5.08 8.79
CA SER A 145 20.12 5.25 9.83
C SER A 145 20.22 3.99 10.70
N LEU A 146 21.43 3.64 11.13
CA LEU A 146 21.69 2.49 11.99
C LEU A 146 22.25 2.95 13.32
N TYR A 147 21.73 2.40 14.40
CA TYR A 147 22.09 2.77 15.77
C TYR A 147 22.56 1.56 16.56
N ASP A 148 23.52 1.77 17.44
CA ASP A 148 23.98 0.77 18.40
C ASP A 148 23.11 0.77 19.66
N GLU A 149 23.54 0.00 20.66
CA GLU A 149 22.85 -0.17 21.94
C GLU A 149 22.79 1.12 22.77
N ALA A 150 23.80 1.97 22.65
CA ALA A 150 23.83 3.30 23.27
C ALA A 150 23.02 4.34 22.46
N THR A 151 22.26 3.90 21.44
CA THR A 151 21.48 4.74 20.52
C THR A 151 22.31 5.69 19.66
N GLY A 152 23.63 5.49 19.58
CA GLY A 152 24.54 6.27 18.73
C GLY A 152 24.57 5.75 17.28
N PRO A 153 24.77 6.62 16.27
CA PRO A 153 24.97 6.19 14.88
C PRO A 153 26.15 5.21 14.78
N CYS A 154 25.98 4.11 14.05
CA CYS A 154 26.99 3.05 14.02
C CYS A 154 27.13 2.35 12.66
N LYS A 155 28.20 1.56 12.53
CA LYS A 155 28.40 0.67 11.38
C LYS A 155 27.41 -0.49 11.41
N ALA A 156 27.05 -0.98 10.22
CA ALA A 156 26.15 -2.11 9.99
C ALA A 156 26.41 -3.36 10.86
N SER A 157 27.67 -3.69 11.15
CA SER A 157 28.04 -4.86 11.95
C SER A 157 27.55 -4.78 13.41
N ARG A 158 27.51 -3.57 13.99
CA ARG A 158 27.17 -3.32 15.40
C ARG A 158 25.72 -2.88 15.62
N ALA A 159 24.97 -2.67 14.55
CA ALA A 159 23.62 -2.12 14.61
C ALA A 159 22.65 -3.02 15.41
N LYS A 160 21.95 -2.39 16.36
CA LYS A 160 20.88 -2.96 17.18
C LYS A 160 19.51 -2.35 16.85
N ARG A 161 19.50 -1.16 16.26
CA ARG A 161 18.29 -0.44 15.83
C ARG A 161 18.47 0.13 14.44
N VAL A 162 17.39 0.18 13.68
CA VAL A 162 17.31 0.91 12.42
C VAL A 162 16.28 2.03 12.56
N GLY A 163 16.64 3.22 12.10
CA GLY A 163 15.74 4.33 11.88
C GLY A 163 15.49 4.55 10.39
N ILE A 164 14.26 4.90 10.01
CA ILE A 164 14.00 5.48 8.68
C ILE A 164 13.34 6.84 8.80
N THR A 165 13.81 7.78 7.98
CA THR A 165 13.28 9.13 7.85
C THR A 165 12.38 9.22 6.62
N LEU A 166 11.14 9.66 6.82
CA LEU A 166 10.12 9.77 5.77
C LEU A 166 9.73 11.24 5.54
N MET A 167 10.15 11.78 4.40
CA MET A 167 9.95 13.20 4.05
C MET A 167 8.54 13.55 3.51
N GLY A 168 7.66 12.56 3.32
CA GLY A 168 6.32 12.82 2.76
C GLY A 168 5.46 11.57 2.55
N ALA A 169 4.20 11.75 2.12
CA ALA A 169 3.32 10.68 1.68
C ALA A 169 2.16 11.22 0.82
N LYS A 170 1.48 10.35 0.06
CA LYS A 170 0.26 10.71 -0.72
C LYS A 170 -0.80 11.46 0.11
N ASN A 171 -0.91 11.16 1.40
CA ASN A 171 -1.87 11.75 2.32
C ASN A 171 -1.22 12.75 3.30
N ASN A 172 0.06 13.07 3.11
CA ASN A 172 0.83 14.04 3.88
C ASN A 172 1.67 14.87 2.90
N GLN A 173 0.98 15.57 1.98
CA GLN A 173 1.61 16.30 0.88
C GLN A 173 2.31 17.58 1.36
N PHE A 174 1.91 18.10 2.52
CA PHE A 174 2.55 19.21 3.26
C PHE A 174 3.44 18.71 4.42
N GLY A 175 3.90 17.47 4.33
CA GLY A 175 4.23 16.66 5.49
C GLY A 175 5.57 16.92 6.17
N ARG A 176 5.50 17.18 7.47
CA ARG A 176 6.62 17.14 8.43
C ARG A 176 7.43 15.85 8.31
N GLU A 177 8.75 15.98 8.40
CA GLU A 177 9.68 14.86 8.52
C GLU A 177 9.29 13.98 9.72
N GLU A 178 9.29 12.66 9.51
CA GLU A 178 8.97 11.70 10.56
C GLU A 178 10.02 10.59 10.56
N VAL A 179 10.64 10.36 11.71
CA VAL A 179 11.60 9.29 11.91
C VAL A 179 10.95 8.15 12.68
N ARG A 180 11.21 6.93 12.27
CA ARG A 180 10.66 5.71 12.89
C ARG A 180 11.74 4.72 13.13
N TYR A 181 11.58 3.93 14.18
CA TYR A 181 12.60 3.00 14.63
C TYR A 181 12.07 1.59 14.77
N HIS A 182 12.93 0.62 14.49
CA HIS A 182 12.75 -0.76 14.90
C HIS A 182 14.06 -1.32 15.45
N ASP A 183 13.95 -2.06 16.54
CA ASP A 183 15.04 -2.88 17.07
C ASP A 183 15.19 -4.18 16.29
N ARG A 184 16.30 -4.88 16.50
CA ARG A 184 16.47 -6.25 15.97
C ARG A 184 15.31 -7.13 16.44
N SER A 185 14.75 -7.93 15.53
CA SER A 185 13.68 -8.88 15.85
C SER A 185 14.16 -10.15 16.56
N GLY A 186 15.47 -10.41 16.58
CA GLY A 186 16.04 -11.69 17.03
C GLY A 186 16.08 -12.76 15.93
N ASP A 187 15.24 -12.66 14.90
CA ASP A 187 15.22 -13.59 13.77
C ASP A 187 16.45 -13.41 12.84
N ALA A 188 17.01 -14.52 12.37
CA ALA A 188 18.21 -14.54 11.52
C ALA A 188 17.95 -14.09 10.07
N VAL A 189 16.70 -14.13 9.62
CA VAL A 189 16.26 -13.89 8.25
C VAL A 189 15.36 -12.66 8.17
N ILE A 190 14.31 -12.61 9.01
CA ILE A 190 13.26 -11.59 9.02
C ILE A 190 13.58 -10.56 10.11
N CYS A 191 14.51 -9.66 9.81
CA CYS A 191 14.96 -8.64 10.77
C CYS A 191 15.09 -7.26 10.13
N PRO A 192 14.53 -6.19 10.73
CA PRO A 192 14.53 -4.85 10.14
C PRO A 192 15.95 -4.26 10.06
N VAL A 193 16.82 -4.57 11.04
CA VAL A 193 18.22 -4.16 11.01
C VAL A 193 18.97 -4.90 9.89
N LEU A 194 18.72 -6.20 9.70
CA LEU A 194 19.30 -6.94 8.58
C LEU A 194 18.77 -6.42 7.24
N ALA A 195 17.51 -6.01 7.17
CA ALA A 195 16.91 -5.40 5.99
C ALA A 195 17.68 -4.16 5.53
N ALA A 196 17.92 -3.20 6.45
CA ALA A 196 18.70 -2.01 6.16
C ALA A 196 20.14 -2.34 5.75
N ARG A 197 20.77 -3.34 6.39
CA ARG A 197 22.11 -3.81 5.98
C ARG A 197 22.14 -4.34 4.56
N TRP A 198 21.12 -5.10 4.14
CA TRP A 198 21.02 -5.59 2.76
C TRP A 198 20.82 -4.44 1.76
N VAL A 199 19.99 -3.45 2.10
CA VAL A 199 19.82 -2.24 1.28
C VAL A 199 21.15 -1.49 1.13
N ILE A 200 21.84 -1.18 2.22
CA ILE A 200 23.13 -0.46 2.18
C ILE A 200 24.18 -1.24 1.38
N LYS A 201 24.27 -2.56 1.57
CA LYS A 201 25.21 -3.40 0.82
C LYS A 201 24.89 -3.46 -0.67
N GLY A 202 23.60 -3.53 -1.03
CA GLY A 202 23.14 -3.49 -2.42
C GLY A 202 23.42 -2.13 -3.06
N ALA A 203 23.04 -1.04 -2.39
CA ALA A 203 23.23 0.33 -2.83
C ALA A 203 24.71 0.66 -3.10
N ARG A 204 25.62 0.19 -2.21
CA ARG A 204 27.06 0.34 -2.41
C ARG A 204 27.55 -0.34 -3.70
N ALA A 205 27.02 -1.50 -4.05
CA ALA A 205 27.41 -2.22 -5.27
C ALA A 205 26.91 -1.53 -6.56
N PHE A 206 25.88 -0.69 -6.46
CA PHE A 206 25.36 0.13 -7.57
C PHE A 206 25.87 1.58 -7.55
N GLY A 207 26.74 1.95 -6.61
CA GLY A 207 27.22 3.33 -6.47
C GLY A 207 26.10 4.34 -6.17
N THR A 208 25.02 3.92 -5.50
CA THR A 208 23.90 4.79 -5.16
C THR A 208 24.34 5.89 -4.20
N THR A 209 24.04 7.15 -4.54
CA THR A 209 24.38 8.31 -3.70
C THR A 209 23.36 8.51 -2.57
N PRO A 210 23.70 9.25 -1.51
CA PRO A 210 22.82 9.38 -0.33
C PRO A 210 21.44 9.98 -0.64
N GLU A 211 21.33 10.90 -1.59
CA GLU A 211 20.09 11.60 -1.95
C GLU A 211 19.21 10.80 -2.91
N GLN A 212 19.75 9.74 -3.51
CA GLN A 212 19.01 8.88 -4.43
C GLN A 212 18.05 7.94 -3.69
N PRO A 213 17.03 7.40 -4.40
CA PRO A 213 16.16 6.39 -3.84
C PRO A 213 16.96 5.20 -3.30
N ALA A 214 16.64 4.73 -2.09
CA ALA A 214 17.42 3.70 -1.40
C ALA A 214 17.51 2.37 -2.18
N LEU A 215 16.53 2.10 -3.04
CA LEU A 215 16.45 0.89 -3.87
C LEU A 215 16.79 1.16 -5.34
N SER A 216 17.57 2.21 -5.61
CA SER A 216 18.08 2.54 -6.93
C SER A 216 19.11 1.52 -7.41
N THR A 217 19.12 1.25 -8.71
CA THR A 217 20.16 0.46 -9.40
C THR A 217 20.91 1.27 -10.45
N GLY A 218 20.67 2.59 -10.50
CA GLY A 218 21.22 3.50 -11.50
C GLY A 218 20.28 4.69 -11.77
N TYR A 219 20.59 5.52 -12.76
CA TYR A 219 19.76 6.69 -13.07
C TYR A 219 18.37 6.26 -13.54
N GLY A 220 17.32 6.65 -12.81
CA GLY A 220 15.93 6.33 -13.14
C GLY A 220 15.52 4.85 -13.05
N THR A 221 16.39 3.97 -12.54
CA THR A 221 16.12 2.53 -12.42
C THR A 221 16.26 2.06 -10.98
N GLY A 222 15.50 1.03 -10.60
CA GLY A 222 15.59 0.44 -9.28
C GLY A 222 14.64 -0.73 -9.11
N ILE A 223 14.44 -1.15 -7.86
CA ILE A 223 13.50 -2.21 -7.52
C ILE A 223 12.08 -1.71 -7.73
N SER A 224 11.39 -2.33 -8.69
CA SER A 224 10.04 -1.92 -9.08
C SER A 224 8.97 -2.62 -8.26
N ALA A 225 7.80 -1.98 -8.14
CA ALA A 225 6.61 -2.59 -7.55
C ALA A 225 6.16 -3.84 -8.32
N LYS A 226 6.40 -3.90 -9.63
CA LYS A 226 6.09 -5.07 -10.47
C LYS A 226 7.00 -6.24 -10.10
N GLU A 227 8.32 -6.00 -10.04
CA GLU A 227 9.33 -6.99 -9.66
C GLU A 227 9.03 -7.57 -8.28
N LEU A 228 8.82 -6.71 -7.27
CA LEU A 228 8.48 -7.17 -5.92
C LEU A 228 7.17 -7.99 -5.89
N ALA A 229 6.13 -7.54 -6.58
CA ALA A 229 4.88 -8.27 -6.66
C ALA A 229 5.04 -9.64 -7.33
N THR A 230 5.85 -9.73 -8.39
CA THR A 230 6.16 -11.00 -9.06
C THR A 230 6.87 -11.96 -8.10
N THR A 231 7.90 -11.51 -7.38
CA THR A 231 8.61 -12.34 -6.39
C THR A 231 7.66 -12.91 -5.34
N ILE A 232 6.79 -12.07 -4.78
CA ILE A 232 5.78 -12.50 -3.79
C ILE A 232 4.86 -13.57 -4.41
N LYS A 233 4.32 -13.29 -5.60
CA LYS A 233 3.38 -14.19 -6.29
C LYS A 233 3.99 -15.54 -6.64
N MET A 234 5.27 -15.56 -7.03
CA MET A 234 5.98 -16.81 -7.31
C MET A 234 6.14 -17.67 -6.04
N ALA A 235 6.48 -17.06 -4.90
CA ALA A 235 6.57 -17.79 -3.64
C ALA A 235 5.20 -18.32 -3.19
N VAL A 236 4.17 -17.49 -3.28
CA VAL A 236 2.76 -17.86 -2.98
C VAL A 236 2.29 -19.03 -3.85
N ALA A 237 2.52 -18.97 -5.17
CA ALA A 237 2.16 -20.05 -6.10
C ALA A 237 2.84 -21.37 -5.73
N ALA A 238 4.12 -21.32 -5.38
CA ALA A 238 4.87 -22.50 -4.97
C ALA A 238 4.41 -23.10 -3.64
N CYS A 239 3.67 -22.34 -2.82
CA CYS A 239 3.02 -22.83 -1.62
C CYS A 239 1.58 -23.33 -1.88
N GLY A 240 1.16 -23.45 -3.14
CA GLY A 240 -0.20 -23.88 -3.52
C GLY A 240 -1.30 -22.84 -3.24
N MET A 241 -0.92 -21.58 -2.98
CA MET A 241 -1.87 -20.50 -2.69
C MET A 241 -2.18 -19.66 -3.94
N ASP A 242 -3.35 -19.01 -3.97
CA ASP A 242 -3.77 -18.16 -5.09
C ASP A 242 -2.95 -16.85 -5.18
N PRO A 243 -2.08 -16.67 -6.20
CA PRO A 243 -1.25 -15.47 -6.33
C PRO A 243 -2.04 -14.20 -6.66
N THR A 244 -3.28 -14.31 -7.15
CA THR A 244 -4.12 -13.14 -7.47
C THR A 244 -4.53 -12.37 -6.22
N ARG A 245 -4.49 -13.02 -5.05
CA ARG A 245 -4.78 -12.44 -3.74
C ARG A 245 -3.62 -11.66 -3.13
N TYR A 246 -2.45 -11.65 -3.78
CA TYR A 246 -1.24 -11.04 -3.26
C TYR A 246 -0.71 -9.91 -4.16
N SER A 247 -0.19 -8.87 -3.55
CA SER A 247 0.52 -7.79 -4.24
C SER A 247 1.52 -7.09 -3.33
N THR A 248 2.17 -6.02 -3.81
CA THR A 248 2.96 -5.13 -2.95
C THR A 248 2.20 -4.59 -1.73
N HIS A 249 0.86 -4.50 -1.77
CA HIS A 249 0.08 -4.04 -0.62
C HIS A 249 -0.05 -5.13 0.47
N SER A 250 0.00 -6.42 0.10
CA SER A 250 0.08 -7.54 1.05
C SER A 250 1.25 -7.44 2.02
N VAL A 251 2.35 -6.80 1.63
CA VAL A 251 3.52 -6.55 2.50
C VAL A 251 3.11 -5.69 3.70
N ARG A 252 2.43 -4.57 3.42
CA ARG A 252 1.94 -3.65 4.45
C ARG A 252 0.82 -4.27 5.29
N ILE A 253 -0.07 -5.05 4.66
CA ILE A 253 -1.12 -5.78 5.38
C ILE A 253 -0.48 -6.83 6.32
N GLY A 254 0.56 -7.52 5.84
CA GLY A 254 1.31 -8.53 6.57
C GLY A 254 1.96 -7.99 7.85
N GLY A 255 2.69 -6.88 7.76
CA GLY A 255 3.29 -6.27 8.95
C GLY A 255 2.24 -5.81 9.97
N ALA A 256 1.13 -5.25 9.50
CA ALA A 256 0.05 -4.76 10.38
C ALA A 256 -0.68 -5.93 11.05
N THR A 257 -0.85 -7.03 10.31
CA THR A 257 -1.37 -8.30 10.80
C THR A 257 -0.45 -8.87 11.88
N ALA A 258 0.87 -8.90 11.65
CA ALA A 258 1.81 -9.39 12.65
C ALA A 258 1.78 -8.58 13.94
N LEU A 259 1.70 -7.25 13.86
CA LEU A 259 1.58 -6.40 15.04
C LEU A 259 0.27 -6.61 15.79
N LEU A 260 -0.87 -6.70 15.09
CA LEU A 260 -2.16 -6.97 15.72
C LEU A 260 -2.11 -8.28 16.52
N ASN A 261 -1.62 -9.36 15.89
CA ASN A 261 -1.58 -10.68 16.52
C ASN A 261 -0.51 -10.81 17.60
N ALA A 262 0.47 -9.89 17.65
CA ALA A 262 1.40 -9.76 18.76
C ALA A 262 0.85 -8.90 19.92
N GLY A 263 -0.41 -8.44 19.83
CA GLY A 263 -1.04 -7.61 20.87
C GLY A 263 -0.58 -6.14 20.86
N ALA A 264 0.00 -5.65 19.76
CA ALA A 264 0.41 -4.26 19.67
C ALA A 264 -0.80 -3.32 19.75
N ASP A 265 -0.62 -2.20 20.45
CA ASP A 265 -1.65 -1.19 20.61
C ASP A 265 -2.14 -0.62 19.27
N ARG A 266 -3.43 -0.32 19.19
CA ARG A 266 -4.09 0.18 17.98
C ARG A 266 -3.49 1.51 17.51
N LEU A 267 -3.19 2.43 18.43
CA LEU A 267 -2.59 3.72 18.10
C LEU A 267 -1.16 3.52 17.59
N ALA A 268 -0.39 2.61 18.17
CA ALA A 268 0.94 2.26 17.67
C ALA A 268 0.89 1.75 16.22
N ILE A 269 -0.03 0.84 15.89
CA ILE A 269 -0.23 0.36 14.51
C ILE A 269 -0.65 1.52 13.59
N LYS A 270 -1.61 2.35 14.01
CA LYS A 270 -2.10 3.50 13.25
C LYS A 270 -0.97 4.47 12.90
N VAL A 271 -0.19 4.87 13.90
CA VAL A 271 0.95 5.78 13.79
C VAL A 271 2.00 5.15 12.90
N MET A 272 2.41 3.92 13.17
CA MET A 272 3.45 3.25 12.40
C MET A 272 3.02 3.00 10.94
N GLY A 273 1.74 2.81 10.65
CA GLY A 273 1.30 2.79 9.25
C GLY A 273 1.13 4.17 8.63
N ARG A 274 1.03 5.25 9.39
CA ARG A 274 0.72 6.59 8.86
C ARG A 274 -0.70 6.64 8.27
N TRP A 275 -1.63 5.99 8.94
CA TRP A 275 -3.04 6.01 8.56
C TRP A 275 -3.74 7.22 9.18
N LEU A 276 -4.38 8.04 8.34
CA LEU A 276 -5.14 9.22 8.81
C LEU A 276 -6.46 8.81 9.46
N SER A 277 -7.16 7.85 8.85
CA SER A 277 -8.45 7.35 9.31
C SER A 277 -8.34 5.95 9.90
N SER A 278 -9.42 5.50 10.56
CA SER A 278 -9.61 4.12 11.03
C SER A 278 -9.79 3.11 9.89
N ALA A 279 -9.77 3.53 8.62
CA ALA A 279 -9.85 2.62 7.46
C ALA A 279 -8.70 1.59 7.42
N PHE A 280 -7.71 1.68 8.30
CA PHE A 280 -6.69 0.66 8.46
C PHE A 280 -7.14 -0.58 9.19
N GLU A 281 -8.16 -0.47 10.05
CA GLU A 281 -8.70 -1.59 10.83
C GLU A 281 -9.22 -2.72 9.92
N GLU A 282 -9.53 -2.39 8.67
CA GLU A 282 -9.93 -3.35 7.65
C GLU A 282 -8.80 -4.21 7.05
N TYR A 283 -7.53 -3.89 7.33
CA TYR A 283 -6.38 -4.61 6.75
C TYR A 283 -5.90 -5.78 7.61
N PRO A 284 -5.54 -5.59 8.90
CA PRO A 284 -5.04 -6.69 9.72
C PRO A 284 -6.07 -7.82 9.82
N VAL A 285 -5.58 -9.05 9.87
CA VAL A 285 -6.42 -10.24 10.05
C VAL A 285 -6.09 -10.88 11.39
N LEU A 286 -7.10 -11.13 12.23
CA LEU A 286 -6.90 -11.90 13.45
C LEU A 286 -6.63 -13.37 13.07
N THR A 287 -5.48 -13.91 13.49
CA THR A 287 -5.07 -15.30 13.23
C THR A 287 -5.47 -16.20 14.40
N ALA A 288 -5.31 -17.51 14.21
CA ALA A 288 -5.46 -18.48 15.31
C ALA A 288 -4.52 -18.15 16.48
N ASP A 289 -3.26 -17.84 16.19
CA ASP A 289 -2.26 -17.47 17.21
C ASP A 289 -2.65 -16.19 17.96
N GLY A 290 -3.08 -15.14 17.25
CA GLY A 290 -3.50 -13.90 17.91
C GLY A 290 -4.84 -14.02 18.66
N SER A 291 -5.62 -15.07 18.38
CA SER A 291 -6.83 -15.39 19.14
C SER A 291 -6.53 -16.26 20.37
N SER A 292 -5.29 -16.72 20.55
CA SER A 292 -4.91 -17.59 21.64
C SER A 292 -5.20 -16.92 22.98
N GLY A 293 -5.95 -17.62 23.84
CA GLY A 293 -6.32 -17.11 25.16
C GLY A 293 -7.51 -16.14 25.19
N LEU A 294 -8.04 -15.69 24.05
CA LEU A 294 -9.23 -14.80 24.04
C LEU A 294 -10.45 -15.46 24.68
N SER A 295 -10.62 -16.78 24.51
CA SER A 295 -11.70 -17.52 25.16
C SER A 295 -11.64 -17.46 26.68
N LYS A 296 -10.44 -17.35 27.27
CA LYS A 296 -10.26 -17.22 28.72
C LYS A 296 -10.70 -15.86 29.27
N LEU A 297 -10.82 -14.84 28.40
CA LEU A 297 -11.32 -13.51 28.79
C LEU A 297 -12.85 -13.44 28.76
N MET A 298 -13.51 -14.45 28.20
CA MET A 298 -14.97 -14.48 28.03
C MET A 298 -15.68 -15.19 29.18
N CYS A 299 -14.95 -15.95 30.00
CA CYS A 299 -15.43 -16.64 31.18
C CYS A 299 -14.29 -16.76 32.20
#